data_AF-A0A060C117-F1
#
_entry.id   AF-A0A060C117-F1
#
_cell.length_a   1.000
_cell.length_b   1.000
_cell.length_c   1.000
_cell.angle_alpha   90.00
_cell.angle_beta   90.00
_cell.angle_gamma   90.00
#
_symmetry.space_group_name_H-M   'P 1'
#
loop_
_entity.id
_entity.type
_entity.pdbx_description
1 polymer ?
#
loop_
_entity_poly.entity_id
_entity_poly.type
_entity_poly.pdbx_seq_one_letter_code
_entity_poly.pdbx_strand_id
1 'polypeptide(L)'
;MSPVDLNALMMNIEETLAQAYQLKGDLATAKIYSERADARRGAIRRLMWNGEGRFFADYLWREGRRADVLTAATVFPLISASPRRTKPAPSPRRCERSSSAPAASGTTLYATGQQWDRPNGWAPMQYLAVEGLKRYGESELARQIADRWMR
;
A
#
# COMPACT_ATOMS: atom_id res chain seq x y z
N MET A 1 4.61 14.94 -8.19
CA MET A 1 4.37 13.56 -7.74
C MET A 1 3.26 13.54 -6.71
N SER A 2 2.36 12.56 -6.77
CA SER A 2 1.36 12.25 -5.75
C SER A 2 1.70 10.86 -5.19
N PRO A 3 2.24 10.77 -3.97
CA PRO A 3 2.71 9.51 -3.40
C PRO A 3 1.57 8.54 -3.07
N VAL A 4 1.76 7.27 -3.37
CA VAL A 4 0.76 6.22 -3.12
C VAL A 4 0.57 5.94 -1.63
N ASP A 5 1.66 5.94 -0.87
CA ASP A 5 1.68 5.71 0.58
C ASP A 5 0.89 6.79 1.33
N LEU A 6 1.14 8.06 1.05
CA LEU A 6 0.43 9.18 1.64
C LEU A 6 -1.07 9.11 1.34
N ASN A 7 -1.46 8.78 0.11
CA ASN A 7 -2.87 8.67 -0.23
C ASN A 7 -3.53 7.48 0.47
N ALA A 8 -2.82 6.36 0.63
CA ALA A 8 -3.31 5.21 1.40
C ALA A 8 -3.45 5.53 2.92
N LEU A 9 -2.56 6.34 3.48
CA LEU A 9 -2.65 6.82 4.87
C LEU A 9 -3.82 7.79 5.04
N MET A 10 -3.99 8.74 4.12
CA MET A 10 -5.13 9.67 4.14
C MET A 10 -6.47 8.93 4.04
N MET A 11 -6.54 7.87 3.23
CA MET A 11 -7.74 7.03 3.14
C MET A 11 -8.04 6.34 4.48
N ASN A 12 -7.02 5.83 5.16
CA ASN A 12 -7.17 5.21 6.49
C ASN A 12 -7.65 6.23 7.53
N ILE A 13 -7.10 7.45 7.52
CA ILE A 13 -7.55 8.54 8.40
C ILE A 13 -9.03 8.85 8.16
N GLU A 14 -9.46 8.94 6.89
CA GLU A 14 -10.86 9.19 6.53
C GLU A 14 -11.77 8.05 7.02
N GLU A 15 -11.38 6.78 6.84
CA GLU A 15 -12.12 5.62 7.36
C GLU A 15 -12.20 5.62 8.89
N THR A 16 -11.10 5.94 9.57
CA THR A 16 -11.02 6.01 11.03
C THR A 16 -11.92 7.11 11.57
N LEU A 17 -11.92 8.29 10.95
CA LEU A 17 -12.82 9.39 11.32
C LEU A 17 -14.28 8.99 11.10
N ALA A 18 -14.61 8.35 9.98
CA ALA A 18 -15.98 7.88 9.73
C ALA A 18 -16.47 6.95 10.87
N GLN A 19 -15.64 5.99 11.29
CA GLN A 19 -15.94 5.09 12.40
C GLN A 19 -16.08 5.83 13.74
N ALA A 20 -15.15 6.74 14.05
CA ALA A 20 -15.18 7.50 15.30
C ALA A 20 -16.45 8.36 15.43
N TYR A 21 -16.86 9.06 14.36
CA TYR A 21 -18.09 9.84 14.36
C TYR A 21 -19.35 8.96 14.43
N GLN A 22 -19.33 7.77 13.80
CA GLN A 22 -20.42 6.80 13.92
C GLN A 22 -20.58 6.33 15.37
N LEU A 23 -19.48 6.02 16.07
CA LEU A 23 -19.50 5.63 17.49
C LEU A 23 -19.99 6.76 18.40
N LYS A 24 -19.71 8.02 18.04
CA LYS A 24 -20.21 9.22 18.73
C LYS A 24 -21.70 9.49 18.46
N GLY A 25 -22.31 8.83 17.48
CA GLY A 25 -23.70 9.08 17.05
C GLY A 25 -23.86 10.24 16.05
N ASP A 26 -22.76 10.86 15.60
CA ASP A 26 -22.77 11.90 14.57
C ASP A 26 -22.74 11.27 13.17
N LEU A 27 -23.90 10.80 12.73
CA LEU A 27 -24.05 10.08 11.46
C LEU A 27 -23.82 10.99 10.23
N ALA A 28 -24.07 12.30 10.36
CA ALA A 28 -23.86 13.25 9.27
C ALA A 28 -22.37 13.40 8.97
N THR A 29 -21.55 13.64 10.00
CA THR A 29 -20.10 13.76 9.84
C THR A 29 -19.47 12.42 9.45
N ALA A 30 -19.95 11.30 10.03
CA ALA A 30 -19.51 9.97 9.64
C ALA A 30 -19.69 9.71 8.14
N LYS A 31 -20.85 10.10 7.58
CA LYS A 31 -21.14 9.97 6.15
C LYS A 31 -20.17 10.78 5.29
N ILE A 32 -19.88 12.03 5.66
CA ILE A 32 -18.93 12.89 4.93
C ILE A 32 -17.55 12.21 4.82
N TYR A 33 -17.03 11.67 5.93
CA TYR A 33 -15.73 11.00 5.91
C TYR A 33 -15.75 9.67 5.16
N SER A 34 -16.86 8.92 5.24
CA SER A 34 -17.03 7.71 4.43
C SER A 34 -17.01 8.01 2.93
N GLU A 35 -17.67 9.08 2.49
CA GLU A 35 -17.68 9.50 1.07
C GLU A 35 -16.30 9.96 0.61
N ARG A 36 -15.55 10.68 1.46
CA ARG A 36 -14.17 11.08 1.18
C ARG A 36 -13.24 9.86 1.04
N ALA A 37 -13.34 8.90 1.96
CA ALA A 37 -12.60 7.65 1.88
C ALA A 37 -12.92 6.87 0.60
N ASP A 38 -14.20 6.79 0.22
CA ASP A 38 -14.63 6.12 -1.01
C ASP A 38 -14.11 6.82 -2.27
N ALA A 39 -14.17 8.15 -2.32
CA ALA A 39 -13.61 8.94 -3.41
C ALA A 39 -12.09 8.75 -3.53
N ARG A 40 -11.36 8.78 -2.41
CA ARG A 40 -9.92 8.56 -2.40
C ARG A 40 -9.54 7.14 -2.81
N ARG A 41 -10.29 6.14 -2.35
CA ARG A 41 -10.11 4.75 -2.80
C ARG A 41 -10.28 4.63 -4.30
N GLY A 42 -11.30 5.28 -4.87
CA GLY A 42 -11.52 5.36 -6.32
C GLY A 42 -10.33 6.01 -7.04
N ALA A 43 -9.81 7.12 -6.51
CA ALA A 43 -8.67 7.83 -7.08
C ALA A 43 -7.38 7.00 -7.05
N ILE A 44 -7.06 6.34 -5.93
CA ILE A 44 -5.89 5.43 -5.81
C ILE A 44 -6.02 4.29 -6.83
N ARG A 45 -7.18 3.64 -6.91
CA ARG A 45 -7.39 2.53 -7.86
C ARG A 45 -7.30 3.00 -9.32
N ARG A 46 -7.78 4.19 -9.65
CA ARG A 46 -7.74 4.71 -11.02
C ARG A 46 -6.34 5.20 -11.41
N LEU A 47 -5.71 6.00 -10.55
CA LEU A 47 -4.51 6.76 -10.91
C LEU A 47 -3.22 6.04 -10.53
N MET A 48 -3.23 5.18 -9.50
CA MET A 48 -1.99 4.62 -8.92
C MET A 48 -1.86 3.12 -9.13
N TRP A 49 -2.94 2.41 -9.51
CA TRP A 49 -2.86 0.98 -9.83
C TRP A 49 -2.24 0.73 -11.21
N ASN A 50 -1.17 -0.07 -11.25
CA ASN A 50 -0.61 -0.62 -12.48
C ASN A 50 -1.17 -2.04 -12.68
N GLY A 51 -2.09 -2.19 -13.64
CA GLY A 51 -2.75 -3.48 -13.92
C GLY A 51 -1.84 -4.55 -14.51
N GLU A 52 -0.86 -4.15 -15.33
CA GLU A 52 0.10 -5.06 -15.96
C GLU A 52 1.14 -5.54 -14.94
N GLY A 53 1.70 -4.58 -14.18
CA GLY A 53 2.66 -4.85 -13.11
C GLY A 53 2.05 -5.50 -11.87
N ARG A 54 0.72 -5.33 -11.67
CA ARG A 54 -0.06 -5.74 -10.49
C ARG A 54 0.44 -5.14 -9.18
N PHE A 55 0.86 -3.88 -9.20
CA PHE A 55 1.30 -3.12 -8.02
C PHE A 55 0.75 -1.69 -8.05
N PHE A 56 0.82 -0.99 -6.91
CA PHE A 56 0.50 0.44 -6.86
C PHE A 56 1.77 1.29 -6.93
N ALA A 57 1.73 2.36 -7.72
CA ALA A 57 2.86 3.28 -7.91
C ALA A 57 2.42 4.73 -7.69
N ASP A 58 3.40 5.60 -7.47
CA ASP A 58 3.15 7.03 -7.39
C ASP A 58 2.60 7.56 -8.71
N TYR A 59 1.78 8.62 -8.61
CA TYR A 59 1.24 9.30 -9.78
C TYR A 59 2.03 10.56 -10.09
N LEU A 60 2.64 10.61 -11.27
CA LEU A 60 3.39 11.76 -11.78
C LEU A 60 2.40 12.74 -12.42
N TRP A 61 1.71 13.52 -11.59
CA TRP A 61 0.60 14.37 -12.02
C TRP A 61 0.93 15.40 -13.11
N ARG A 62 2.18 15.87 -13.19
CA ARG A 62 2.62 16.78 -14.27
C ARG A 62 2.76 16.08 -15.62
N GLU A 63 2.99 14.78 -15.61
CA GLU A 63 3.19 13.94 -16.80
C GLU A 63 1.93 13.13 -17.14
N GLY A 64 0.89 13.20 -16.31
CA GLY A 64 -0.36 12.47 -16.51
C GLY A 64 -0.21 10.94 -16.47
N ARG A 65 0.86 10.42 -15.85
CA ARG A 65 1.20 8.99 -15.85
C ARG A 65 1.59 8.46 -14.48
N ARG A 66 1.62 7.13 -14.36
CA ARG A 66 2.15 6.41 -13.19
C ARG A 66 3.67 6.35 -13.27
N ALA A 67 4.33 6.29 -12.12
CA ALA A 67 5.73 5.93 -12.06
C ALA A 67 5.90 4.44 -12.42
N ASP A 68 6.94 4.12 -13.18
CA ASP A 68 7.27 2.74 -13.57
C ASP A 68 8.19 2.05 -12.53
N VAL A 69 8.22 2.60 -11.32
CA VAL A 69 9.10 2.16 -10.25
C VAL A 69 8.33 1.34 -9.22
N LEU A 70 8.84 0.15 -8.94
CA LEU A 70 8.38 -0.69 -7.84
C LEU A 70 9.14 -0.29 -6.56
N THR A 71 8.42 0.26 -5.59
CA THR A 71 8.96 0.61 -4.27
C THR A 71 8.28 -0.18 -3.17
N ALA A 72 8.85 -0.18 -1.98
CA ALA A 72 8.19 -0.73 -0.81
C ALA A 72 6.85 0.00 -0.51
N ALA A 73 6.65 1.26 -0.94
CA ALA A 73 5.42 2.01 -0.73
C ALA A 73 4.16 1.33 -1.31
N THR A 74 4.37 0.41 -2.27
CA THR A 74 3.32 -0.44 -2.86
C THR A 74 2.50 -1.24 -1.84
N VAL A 75 3.03 -1.47 -0.63
CA VAL A 75 2.35 -2.24 0.44
C VAL A 75 1.34 -1.40 1.23
N PHE A 76 1.44 -0.07 1.21
CA PHE A 76 0.54 0.80 2.00
C PHE A 76 -0.94 0.67 1.59
N PRO A 77 -1.31 0.61 0.30
CA PRO A 77 -2.69 0.34 -0.06
C PRO A 77 -3.21 -1.00 0.45
N LEU A 78 -2.34 -2.00 0.71
CA LEU A 78 -2.75 -3.32 1.22
C LEU A 78 -3.24 -3.24 2.67
N ILE A 79 -2.70 -2.35 3.49
CA ILE A 79 -3.16 -2.20 4.87
C ILE A 79 -4.52 -1.50 4.95
N SER A 80 -4.75 -0.51 4.09
CA SER A 80 -5.96 0.33 4.16
C SER A 80 -7.13 -0.23 3.35
N ALA A 81 -6.89 -1.14 2.41
CA ALA A 81 -7.95 -1.71 1.60
C ALA A 81 -8.55 -2.97 2.24
N SER A 82 -9.83 -2.91 2.62
CA SER A 82 -10.58 -4.11 3.02
C SER A 82 -10.64 -5.13 1.87
N PRO A 83 -10.22 -6.39 2.07
CA PRO A 83 -10.23 -7.45 1.04
C PRO A 83 -11.62 -7.68 0.44
N ARG A 84 -12.67 -7.37 1.20
CA ARG A 84 -14.08 -7.54 0.79
C ARG A 84 -14.52 -6.56 -0.30
N ARG A 85 -13.83 -5.42 -0.45
CA ARG A 85 -14.21 -4.31 -1.35
C ARG A 85 -13.22 -4.10 -2.51
N THR A 86 -12.11 -4.84 -2.55
CA THR A 86 -11.08 -4.76 -3.60
C THR A 86 -11.05 -6.01 -4.48
N LYS A 87 -11.97 -6.09 -5.45
CA LYS A 87 -11.83 -7.00 -6.61
C LYS A 87 -11.35 -6.23 -7.84
N PRO A 88 -10.35 -6.74 -8.60
CA PRO A 88 -9.48 -7.86 -8.23
C PRO A 88 -8.55 -7.46 -7.07
N ALA A 89 -8.21 -8.45 -6.23
CA ALA A 89 -7.24 -8.26 -5.18
C ALA A 89 -5.89 -7.89 -5.81
N PRO A 90 -5.16 -6.87 -5.31
CA PRO A 90 -3.76 -6.70 -5.67
C PRO A 90 -3.03 -8.04 -5.48
N SER A 91 -2.20 -8.45 -6.44
CA SER A 91 -1.45 -9.71 -6.32
C SER A 91 -0.05 -9.40 -5.77
N PRO A 92 0.17 -9.43 -4.45
CA PRO A 92 1.48 -9.21 -3.87
C PRO A 92 2.52 -10.25 -4.33
N ARG A 93 2.05 -11.36 -4.92
CA ARG A 93 2.87 -12.46 -5.46
C ARG A 93 3.98 -12.01 -6.41
N ARG A 94 3.84 -10.93 -7.18
CA ARG A 94 4.94 -10.44 -8.05
C ARG A 94 5.86 -9.46 -7.34
N CYS A 95 5.34 -8.67 -6.38
CA CYS A 95 6.16 -7.83 -5.54
C CYS A 95 7.16 -8.63 -4.72
N GLU A 96 6.88 -9.91 -4.41
CA GLU A 96 7.58 -10.64 -3.35
C GLU A 96 8.13 -12.04 -3.71
N ARG A 97 7.79 -12.62 -4.87
CA ARG A 97 8.40 -13.89 -5.34
C ARG A 97 9.85 -13.75 -5.81
N SER A 98 10.32 -12.54 -6.10
CA SER A 98 11.75 -12.35 -6.34
C SER A 98 12.47 -12.20 -4.99
N SER A 99 13.60 -12.85 -4.82
CA SER A 99 14.60 -12.55 -3.78
C SER A 99 15.19 -11.13 -3.89
N SER A 100 14.58 -10.28 -4.71
CA SER A 100 14.91 -8.88 -4.98
C SER A 100 13.73 -7.96 -4.67
N ALA A 101 12.60 -8.50 -4.21
CA ALA A 101 11.41 -7.78 -3.78
C ALA A 101 11.75 -6.65 -2.81
N PRO A 102 11.20 -5.43 -2.95
CA PRO A 102 11.57 -4.35 -2.06
C PRO A 102 11.26 -4.67 -0.58
N ALA A 103 10.09 -5.24 -0.33
CA ALA A 103 9.70 -5.70 1.00
C ALA A 103 10.59 -6.84 1.54
N ALA A 104 11.44 -7.50 0.74
CA ALA A 104 12.35 -8.54 1.24
C ALA A 104 13.85 -8.22 1.03
N SER A 105 14.21 -7.13 0.34
CA SER A 105 15.59 -6.91 -0.13
C SER A 105 16.00 -5.45 -0.32
N GLY A 106 15.14 -4.48 0.03
CA GLY A 106 15.51 -3.06 0.06
C GLY A 106 14.32 -2.13 -0.26
N THR A 107 14.38 -0.86 0.09
CA THR A 107 13.23 0.05 -0.13
C THR A 107 12.82 0.21 -1.60
N THR A 108 13.78 0.07 -2.53
CA THR A 108 13.57 0.00 -3.98
C THR A 108 14.46 -1.09 -4.60
N LEU A 109 14.36 -1.27 -5.92
CA LEU A 109 15.25 -2.15 -6.69
C LEU A 109 16.57 -1.49 -7.11
N TYR A 110 16.75 -0.19 -6.87
CA TYR A 110 17.91 0.57 -7.33
C TYR A 110 19.00 0.63 -6.25
N ALA A 111 20.26 0.57 -6.65
CA ALA A 111 21.41 0.72 -5.75
C ALA A 111 22.07 2.08 -5.98
N THR A 112 21.48 3.13 -5.43
CA THR A 112 21.90 4.54 -5.64
C THR A 112 22.93 5.02 -4.62
N GLY A 113 23.14 4.27 -3.54
CA GLY A 113 23.88 4.72 -2.36
C GLY A 113 23.04 5.51 -1.35
N GLN A 114 21.78 5.82 -1.66
CA GLN A 114 20.85 6.46 -0.73
C GLN A 114 20.28 5.46 0.29
N GLN A 115 19.85 5.97 1.45
CA GLN A 115 19.34 5.14 2.54
C GLN A 115 17.99 4.45 2.25
N TRP A 116 17.18 5.03 1.36
CA TRP A 116 15.87 4.52 0.97
C TRP A 116 15.92 3.77 -0.36
N ASP A 117 17.03 3.10 -0.63
CA ASP A 117 17.30 2.30 -1.84
C ASP A 117 18.03 1.00 -1.44
N ARG A 118 18.17 0.05 -2.36
CA ARG A 118 18.90 -1.21 -2.11
C ARG A 118 20.35 -0.90 -1.68
N PRO A 119 20.90 -1.60 -0.67
CA PRO A 119 20.38 -2.80 0.01
C PRO A 119 19.54 -2.54 1.27
N ASN A 120 19.22 -1.29 1.59
CA ASN A 120 18.64 -0.93 2.88
C ASN A 120 17.14 -1.25 2.95
N GLY A 121 16.76 -2.05 3.95
CA GLY A 121 15.36 -2.29 4.34
C GLY A 121 15.04 -1.61 5.67
N TRP A 122 13.78 -1.23 5.86
CA TRP A 122 13.31 -0.53 7.06
C TRP A 122 12.15 -1.28 7.72
N ALA A 123 12.21 -1.44 9.04
CA ALA A 123 11.21 -2.18 9.82
C ALA A 123 9.74 -1.78 9.56
N PRO A 124 9.37 -0.49 9.38
CA PRO A 124 7.99 -0.12 9.08
C PRO A 124 7.46 -0.76 7.79
N MET A 125 8.30 -0.83 6.75
CA MET A 125 7.93 -1.40 5.46
C MET A 125 7.72 -2.91 5.55
N GLN A 126 8.55 -3.58 6.35
CA GLN A 126 8.46 -5.02 6.61
C GLN A 126 7.16 -5.35 7.33
N TYR A 127 6.86 -4.62 8.40
CA TYR A 127 5.62 -4.79 9.15
C TYR A 127 4.38 -4.59 8.28
N LEU A 128 4.34 -3.49 7.50
CA LEU A 128 3.21 -3.19 6.61
C LEU A 128 3.04 -4.23 5.51
N ALA A 129 4.13 -4.77 4.96
CA ALA A 129 4.08 -5.87 4.01
C ALA A 129 3.45 -7.11 4.66
N VAL A 130 3.99 -7.57 5.79
CA VAL A 130 3.50 -8.76 6.52
C VAL A 130 2.02 -8.63 6.87
N GLU A 131 1.60 -7.50 7.44
CA GLU A 131 0.20 -7.28 7.82
C GLU A 131 -0.73 -7.13 6.61
N GLY A 132 -0.28 -6.44 5.55
CA GLY A 132 -1.03 -6.33 4.29
C GLY A 132 -1.25 -7.71 3.67
N LEU A 133 -0.22 -8.53 3.58
CA LEU A 133 -0.30 -9.89 3.02
C LEU A 133 -1.26 -10.79 3.78
N LYS A 134 -1.21 -10.76 5.12
CA LYS A 134 -2.14 -11.52 5.97
C LYS A 134 -3.58 -11.13 5.69
N ARG A 135 -3.89 -9.83 5.56
CA ARG A 135 -5.25 -9.34 5.23
C ARG A 135 -5.74 -9.90 3.89
N TYR A 136 -4.84 -10.09 2.93
CA TYR A 136 -5.17 -10.63 1.61
C TYR A 136 -5.07 -12.16 1.49
N GLY A 137 -4.88 -12.88 2.61
CA GLY A 137 -4.83 -14.35 2.64
C GLY A 137 -3.49 -14.94 2.19
N GLU A 138 -2.44 -14.13 2.05
CA GLU A 138 -1.09 -14.55 1.65
C GLU A 138 -0.20 -14.80 2.87
N SER A 139 -0.74 -15.52 3.87
CA SER A 139 -0.10 -15.72 5.18
C SER A 139 1.25 -16.44 5.11
N GLU A 140 1.42 -17.37 4.17
CA GLU A 140 2.68 -18.08 3.97
C GLU A 140 3.78 -17.16 3.44
N LEU A 141 3.43 -16.27 2.51
CA LEU A 141 4.36 -15.27 1.97
C LEU A 141 4.72 -14.23 3.05
N ALA A 142 3.73 -13.80 3.85
CA ALA A 142 3.95 -12.94 5.01
C ALA A 142 4.96 -13.55 6.00
N ARG A 143 4.82 -14.84 6.30
CA ARG A 143 5.73 -15.57 7.18
C ARG A 143 7.16 -15.63 6.60
N GLN A 144 7.30 -15.91 5.32
CA GLN A 144 8.61 -15.93 4.65
C GLN A 144 9.34 -14.58 4.67
N ILE A 145 8.61 -13.45 4.64
CA ILE A 145 9.21 -12.12 4.78
C ILE A 145 9.62 -11.85 6.22
N ALA A 146 8.76 -12.16 7.19
CA ALA A 146 9.06 -12.03 8.61
C ALA A 146 10.30 -12.86 9.00
N ASP A 147 10.36 -14.13 8.59
CA ASP A 147 11.46 -15.05 8.88
C ASP A 147 12.78 -14.56 8.28
N ARG A 148 12.75 -13.92 7.11
CA ARG A 148 13.96 -13.35 6.47
C ARG A 148 14.44 -12.08 7.17
N TRP A 149 13.54 -11.25 7.66
CA TRP A 149 13.89 -10.01 8.36
C TRP A 149 14.49 -10.25 9.75
N MET A 150 14.09 -11.32 10.42
CA MET A 150 14.50 -11.64 11.80
C MET A 150 15.81 -12.44 11.90
N ARG A 151 16.40 -12.85 10.78
CA ARG A 151 17.70 -13.56 10.74
C ARG A 151 18.84 -12.58 10.57
#